data_AF-A0A2K3LX26-F1
#
_entry.id   AF-A0A2K3LX26-F1
#
_cell.length_a   1.000
_cell.length_b   1.000
_cell.length_c   1.000
_cell.angle_alpha   90.00
_cell.angle_beta   90.00
_cell.angle_gamma   90.00
#
_symmetry.space_group_name_H-M   'P 1'
#
loop_
_entity.id
_entity.type
_entity.pdbx_description
1 polymer ?
#
loop_
_entity_poly.entity_id
_entity_poly.type
_entity_poly.pdbx_seq_one_letter_code
_entity_poly.pdbx_strand_id
1 'polypeptide(L)'
;MSLPPPIPPPSVSSPPKARPSSLPIRQIPGSYGWPLLGPLSDRLDYFWFQKPENFFRTRKEKYKSTVFRTNIPPTFPFFTNVNPNIIAVLDCKSFSHLFDMDLVDKRDILVGDFVPSVEFTGNIRVGVYQDVSEAQHAKVHTYIL
;
A
#
# COMPACT_ATOMS: atom_id res chain seq x y z
N MET A 1 36.66 47.44 30.04
CA MET A 1 36.86 46.44 28.97
C MET A 1 35.49 46.12 28.41
N SER A 2 35.19 46.58 27.20
CA SER A 2 33.85 46.47 26.59
C SER A 2 33.74 45.12 25.87
N LEU A 3 32.66 44.39 26.12
CA LEU A 3 32.41 43.09 25.49
C LEU A 3 32.12 43.26 23.99
N PRO A 4 32.59 42.34 23.12
CA PRO A 4 32.30 42.39 21.70
C PRO A 4 30.82 42.08 21.42
N PRO A 5 30.27 42.58 20.30
CA PRO A 5 28.88 42.36 19.94
C PRO A 5 28.59 40.89 19.58
N PRO A 6 27.34 40.42 19.74
CA PRO A 6 26.96 39.05 19.42
C PRO A 6 27.01 38.79 17.91
N ILE A 7 27.50 37.60 17.55
CA ILE A 7 27.61 37.12 16.16
C ILE A 7 26.19 36.78 15.66
N PRO A 8 25.78 37.22 14.45
CA PRO A 8 24.49 36.85 13.88
C PRO A 8 24.42 35.34 13.59
N PRO A 9 23.23 34.71 13.72
CA PRO A 9 23.06 33.29 13.43
C PRO A 9 23.36 33.01 11.94
N PRO A 10 23.85 31.81 11.61
CA PRO A 10 24.12 31.43 10.23
C PRO A 10 22.82 31.45 9.42
N SER A 11 22.85 32.14 8.28
CA SER A 11 21.76 32.11 7.29
C SER A 11 21.55 30.69 6.81
N VAL A 12 20.49 30.03 7.30
CA VAL A 12 20.06 28.72 6.78
C VAL A 12 19.59 28.95 5.36
N SER A 13 20.43 28.59 4.38
CA SER A 13 20.01 28.59 2.98
C SER A 13 18.93 27.51 2.84
N SER A 14 17.72 27.96 2.49
CA SER A 14 16.65 27.05 2.09
C SER A 14 17.17 26.20 0.92
N PRO A 15 17.07 24.85 0.96
CA PRO A 15 17.46 24.04 -0.18
C PRO A 15 16.64 24.49 -1.40
N PRO A 16 17.25 24.55 -2.60
CA PRO A 16 16.55 24.96 -3.80
C PRO A 16 15.35 24.06 -4.00
N LYS A 17 14.17 24.68 -4.14
CA LYS A 17 12.89 24.02 -4.43
C LYS A 17 13.09 23.12 -5.65
N ALA A 18 13.14 21.80 -5.44
CA ALA A 18 13.37 20.84 -6.51
C ALA A 18 12.31 21.04 -7.59
N ARG A 19 12.73 21.40 -8.80
CA ARG A 19 11.84 21.46 -9.96
C ARG A 19 11.21 20.08 -10.15
N PRO A 20 9.88 19.96 -10.35
CA PRO A 20 9.27 18.68 -10.62
C PRO A 20 9.90 18.12 -11.90
N SER A 21 10.71 17.07 -11.76
CA SER A 21 11.16 16.29 -12.91
C SER A 21 9.93 15.53 -13.42
N SER A 22 9.43 15.91 -14.59
CA SER A 22 8.34 15.19 -15.23
C SER A 22 8.87 13.82 -15.66
N LEU A 23 8.55 12.78 -14.86
CA LEU A 23 8.86 11.40 -15.23
C LEU A 23 8.01 10.99 -16.44
N PRO A 24 8.55 10.18 -17.37
CA PRO A 24 7.77 9.68 -18.49
C PRO A 24 6.62 8.80 -17.98
N ILE A 25 5.41 9.05 -18.47
CA ILE A 25 4.24 8.22 -18.18
C ILE A 25 4.42 6.87 -18.90
N ARG A 26 4.23 5.78 -18.17
CA ARG A 26 4.31 4.41 -18.68
C ARG A 26 3.05 3.64 -18.30
N GLN A 27 2.63 2.72 -19.17
CA GLN A 27 1.58 1.76 -18.81
C GLN A 27 2.09 0.84 -17.70
N ILE A 28 1.25 0.55 -16.71
CA ILE A 28 1.59 -0.38 -15.63
C ILE A 28 1.71 -1.79 -16.22
N PRO A 29 2.90 -2.42 -16.17
CA PRO A 29 3.12 -3.74 -16.74
C PRO A 29 2.47 -4.84 -15.89
N GLY A 30 2.41 -6.06 -16.44
CA GLY A 30 1.80 -7.22 -15.80
C GLY A 30 0.34 -7.45 -16.19
N SER A 31 -0.19 -8.59 -15.77
CA SER A 31 -1.55 -9.04 -16.08
C SER A 31 -2.07 -9.93 -14.96
N TYR A 32 -3.39 -10.14 -14.91
CA TYR A 32 -4.02 -11.01 -13.91
C TYR A 32 -4.16 -12.47 -14.38
N GLY A 33 -3.74 -12.78 -15.62
CA GLY A 33 -3.88 -14.10 -16.21
C GLY A 33 -5.31 -14.43 -16.62
N TRP A 34 -5.57 -15.71 -16.87
CA TRP A 34 -6.92 -16.20 -17.16
C TRP A 34 -7.79 -16.18 -15.89
N PRO A 35 -9.11 -15.92 -16.01
CA PRO A 35 -10.02 -15.98 -14.86
C PRO A 35 -9.86 -17.28 -14.09
N LEU A 36 -9.81 -17.19 -12.75
CA LEU A 36 -9.57 -18.28 -11.78
C LEU A 36 -8.16 -18.91 -11.85
N LEU A 37 -7.65 -19.25 -13.03
CA LEU A 37 -6.36 -19.92 -13.20
C LEU A 37 -5.17 -19.02 -12.88
N GLY A 38 -5.22 -17.74 -13.31
CA GLY A 38 -4.17 -16.76 -13.02
C GLY A 38 -3.99 -16.54 -11.51
N PRO A 39 -5.05 -16.16 -10.78
CA PRO A 39 -5.00 -16.01 -9.33
C PRO A 39 -4.61 -17.30 -8.59
N LEU A 40 -5.09 -18.47 -9.04
CA LEU A 40 -4.70 -19.76 -8.45
C LEU A 40 -3.20 -20.04 -8.62
N SER A 41 -2.65 -19.82 -9.82
CA SER A 41 -1.22 -19.97 -10.09
C SER A 41 -0.39 -19.01 -9.22
N ASP A 42 -0.78 -17.74 -9.17
CA ASP A 42 -0.09 -16.74 -8.34
C ASP A 42 -0.16 -17.08 -6.85
N ARG A 43 -1.28 -17.64 -6.37
CA ARG A 43 -1.41 -18.15 -4.99
C ARG A 43 -0.42 -19.28 -4.71
N LEU A 44 -0.28 -20.23 -5.64
CA LEU A 44 0.67 -21.33 -5.50
C LEU A 44 2.11 -20.84 -5.49
N ASP A 45 2.45 -19.89 -6.35
CA ASP A 45 3.75 -19.22 -6.34
C ASP A 45 4.00 -18.50 -5.01
N TYR A 46 3.03 -17.71 -4.54
CA TYR A 46 3.17 -16.89 -3.34
C TYR A 46 3.42 -17.71 -2.08
N PHE A 47 2.70 -18.82 -1.89
CA PHE A 47 2.79 -19.62 -0.66
C PHE A 47 3.73 -20.83 -0.76
N TRP A 48 3.86 -21.47 -1.93
CA TRP A 48 4.59 -22.73 -2.07
C TRP A 48 5.85 -22.62 -2.93
N PHE A 49 5.72 -22.25 -4.20
CA PHE A 49 6.82 -22.43 -5.17
C PHE A 49 7.90 -21.33 -5.10
N GLN A 50 7.50 -20.06 -4.95
CA GLN A 50 8.44 -18.93 -4.94
C GLN A 50 8.65 -18.37 -3.53
N LYS A 51 7.60 -18.39 -2.69
CA LYS A 51 7.50 -17.65 -1.42
C LYS A 51 7.36 -16.13 -1.66
N PRO A 52 6.86 -15.35 -0.68
CA PRO A 52 6.49 -13.94 -0.91
C PRO A 52 7.63 -13.07 -1.43
N GLU A 53 8.84 -13.24 -0.90
CA GLU A 53 9.99 -12.43 -1.28
C GLU A 53 10.36 -12.63 -2.76
N ASN A 54 10.51 -13.89 -3.21
CA ASN A 54 10.83 -14.16 -4.60
C ASN A 54 9.65 -13.91 -5.53
N PHE A 55 8.41 -14.06 -5.05
CA PHE A 55 7.20 -13.74 -5.80
C PHE A 55 7.24 -12.30 -6.35
N PHE A 56 7.58 -11.34 -5.49
CA PHE A 56 7.70 -9.95 -5.89
C PHE A 56 9.02 -9.65 -6.63
N ARG A 57 10.15 -10.22 -6.17
CA ARG A 57 11.46 -10.00 -6.79
C ARG A 57 11.49 -10.41 -8.27
N THR A 58 11.04 -11.62 -8.57
CA THR A 58 11.04 -12.16 -9.94
C THR A 58 10.15 -11.34 -10.88
N ARG A 59 8.99 -10.87 -10.41
CA ARG A 59 8.08 -10.00 -11.19
C ARG A 59 8.68 -8.61 -11.41
N LYS A 60 9.33 -8.04 -10.39
CA LYS A 60 10.07 -6.78 -10.50
C LYS A 60 11.16 -6.86 -11.58
N GLU A 61 11.93 -7.95 -11.60
CA GLU A 61 12.97 -8.20 -12.60
C GLU A 61 12.39 -8.41 -14.00
N LYS A 62 11.36 -9.27 -14.12
CA LYS A 62 10.66 -9.55 -15.39
C LYS A 62 10.11 -8.29 -16.05
N TYR A 63 9.46 -7.42 -15.27
CA TYR A 63 8.83 -6.20 -15.80
C TYR A 63 9.76 -4.99 -15.81
N LYS A 64 10.96 -5.10 -15.22
CA LYS A 64 11.89 -3.98 -15.01
C LYS A 64 11.19 -2.78 -14.37
N SER A 65 10.30 -3.04 -13.42
CA SER A 65 9.44 -2.06 -12.78
C SER A 65 9.18 -2.43 -11.32
N THR A 66 9.19 -1.43 -10.43
CA THR A 66 8.77 -1.56 -9.03
C THR A 66 7.26 -1.44 -8.87
N VAL A 67 6.54 -1.08 -9.94
CA VAL A 67 5.09 -0.97 -9.98
C VAL A 67 4.54 -1.89 -11.07
N PHE A 68 3.70 -2.87 -10.72
CA PHE A 68 3.15 -3.83 -11.69
C PHE A 68 1.85 -4.47 -11.21
N ARG A 69 1.05 -4.97 -12.16
CA ARG A 69 -0.15 -5.76 -11.92
C ARG A 69 0.20 -7.21 -11.57
N THR A 70 -0.46 -7.75 -10.54
CA THR A 70 -0.35 -9.16 -10.13
C THR A 70 -1.59 -9.54 -9.32
N ASN A 71 -1.79 -10.84 -9.09
CA ASN A 71 -2.76 -11.29 -8.10
C ASN A 71 -2.09 -11.48 -6.73
N ILE A 72 -2.84 -11.33 -5.64
CA ILE A 72 -2.40 -11.65 -4.28
C ILE A 72 -3.46 -12.52 -3.58
N PRO A 73 -3.08 -13.47 -2.71
CA PRO A 73 -4.04 -14.17 -1.86
C PRO A 73 -4.69 -13.22 -0.83
N PRO A 74 -5.91 -13.52 -0.33
CA PRO A 74 -6.71 -14.73 -0.57
C PRO A 74 -7.35 -14.76 -1.97
N THR A 75 -7.62 -15.97 -2.46
CA THR A 75 -8.23 -16.21 -3.78
C THR A 75 -8.80 -17.63 -3.85
N PHE A 76 -9.34 -18.02 -5.01
CA PHE A 76 -9.78 -19.38 -5.34
C PHE A 76 -8.78 -20.45 -4.83
N PRO A 77 -9.23 -21.62 -4.34
CA PRO A 77 -10.59 -22.18 -4.40
C PRO A 77 -11.56 -21.75 -3.30
N PHE A 78 -11.08 -21.17 -2.20
CA PHE A 78 -11.90 -20.96 -1.01
C PHE A 78 -12.54 -19.57 -0.91
N PHE A 79 -12.01 -18.61 -1.66
CA PHE A 79 -12.47 -17.23 -1.64
C PHE A 79 -12.94 -16.86 -3.05
N THR A 80 -14.22 -17.10 -3.32
CA THR A 80 -14.85 -16.87 -4.63
C THR A 80 -15.45 -15.48 -4.76
N ASN A 81 -15.73 -14.81 -3.65
CA ASN A 81 -16.28 -13.45 -3.60
C ASN A 81 -15.21 -12.44 -3.11
N VAL A 82 -14.00 -12.55 -3.64
CA VAL A 82 -12.90 -11.59 -3.42
C VAL A 82 -12.25 -11.25 -4.74
N ASN A 83 -11.77 -10.02 -4.87
CA ASN A 83 -10.98 -9.55 -5.98
C ASN A 83 -9.48 -9.67 -5.66
N PRO A 84 -8.75 -10.63 -6.25
CA PRO A 84 -7.33 -10.83 -5.96
C PRO A 84 -6.41 -9.85 -6.72
N ASN A 85 -6.97 -9.06 -7.64
CA ASN A 85 -6.21 -8.22 -8.56
C ASN A 85 -5.65 -6.99 -7.84
N ILE A 86 -4.31 -6.83 -7.83
CA ILE A 86 -3.66 -5.66 -7.23
C ILE A 86 -2.71 -4.95 -8.22
N ILE A 87 -2.31 -3.74 -7.84
CA ILE A 87 -1.11 -3.07 -8.35
C ILE A 87 -0.10 -3.07 -7.21
N ALA A 88 0.97 -3.87 -7.36
CA ALA A 88 2.06 -3.89 -6.40
C ALA A 88 2.88 -2.59 -6.52
N VAL A 89 3.27 -2.01 -5.38
CA VAL A 89 4.15 -0.83 -5.27
C VAL A 89 5.33 -1.18 -4.36
N LEU A 90 6.52 -1.33 -4.94
CA LEU A 90 7.69 -1.95 -4.29
C LEU A 90 8.89 -1.01 -4.14
N ASP A 91 8.67 0.29 -4.18
CA ASP A 91 9.69 1.31 -3.91
C ASP A 91 9.14 2.40 -2.99
N CYS A 92 10.01 3.08 -2.25
CA CYS A 92 9.59 4.05 -1.24
C CYS A 92 8.75 5.20 -1.80
N LYS A 93 9.01 5.63 -3.04
CA LYS A 93 8.31 6.76 -3.65
C LYS A 93 6.89 6.40 -4.05
N SER A 94 6.68 5.21 -4.62
CA SER A 94 5.32 4.73 -4.92
C SER A 94 4.58 4.34 -3.64
N PHE A 95 5.23 3.63 -2.72
CA PHE A 95 4.64 3.14 -1.46
C PHE A 95 4.13 4.28 -0.56
N SER A 96 4.80 5.44 -0.53
CA SER A 96 4.37 6.56 0.32
C SER A 96 2.96 7.06 0.02
N HIS A 97 2.45 6.84 -1.19
CA HIS A 97 1.08 7.25 -1.57
C HIS A 97 0.01 6.40 -0.86
N LEU A 98 0.36 5.24 -0.31
CA LEU A 98 -0.59 4.44 0.48
C LEU A 98 -0.95 5.09 1.82
N PHE A 99 -0.29 6.19 2.20
CA PHE A 99 -0.58 6.97 3.41
C PHE A 99 -1.36 8.26 3.13
N ASP A 100 -1.65 8.57 1.86
CA ASP A 100 -2.39 9.75 1.48
C ASP A 100 -3.89 9.43 1.38
N MET A 101 -4.65 9.87 2.37
CA MET A 101 -6.10 9.57 2.48
C MET A 101 -6.94 10.29 1.42
N ASP A 102 -6.38 11.28 0.71
CA ASP A 102 -7.05 11.89 -0.45
C ASP A 102 -6.94 11.00 -1.71
N LEU A 103 -6.01 10.03 -1.70
CA LEU A 103 -5.74 9.14 -2.83
C LEU A 103 -6.25 7.70 -2.62
N VAL A 104 -6.36 7.24 -1.38
CA VAL A 104 -6.72 5.85 -1.06
C VAL A 104 -7.85 5.76 -0.04
N ASP A 105 -8.81 4.87 -0.28
CA ASP A 105 -9.85 4.47 0.70
C ASP A 105 -9.28 3.33 1.56
N LYS A 106 -9.39 3.45 2.89
CA LYS A 106 -8.92 2.45 3.86
C LYS A 106 -10.03 1.59 4.45
N ARG A 107 -11.28 1.77 4.00
CA ARG A 107 -12.41 0.96 4.44
C ARG A 107 -12.22 -0.51 4.05
N ASP A 108 -12.43 -1.41 5.00
CA ASP A 108 -12.58 -2.84 4.74
C ASP A 108 -11.39 -3.52 4.03
N ILE A 109 -10.17 -2.96 4.11
CA ILE A 109 -8.98 -3.47 3.37
C ILE A 109 -7.81 -3.95 4.24
N LEU A 110 -7.98 -4.10 5.56
CA LEU A 110 -6.89 -4.46 6.49
C LEU A 110 -6.09 -5.69 6.03
N VAL A 111 -6.78 -6.72 5.52
CA VAL A 111 -6.17 -7.97 5.04
C VAL A 111 -6.37 -8.16 3.52
N GLY A 112 -6.50 -7.04 2.80
CA GLY A 112 -6.86 -7.02 1.37
C GLY A 112 -8.37 -6.97 1.17
N ASP A 113 -8.85 -7.41 0.00
CA ASP A 113 -10.28 -7.36 -0.39
C ASP A 113 -11.19 -8.32 0.41
N PHE A 114 -10.60 -9.15 1.28
CA PHE A 114 -11.35 -10.04 2.16
C PHE A 114 -11.64 -9.38 3.51
N VAL A 115 -12.90 -9.38 3.92
CA VAL A 115 -13.34 -8.94 5.25
C VAL A 115 -13.84 -10.15 6.04
N PRO A 116 -13.22 -10.49 7.19
CA PRO A 116 -13.75 -11.52 8.09
C PRO A 116 -15.16 -11.19 8.58
N SER A 117 -15.95 -12.22 8.88
CA SER A 117 -17.30 -12.03 9.47
C SER A 117 -17.24 -11.20 10.74
N VAL A 118 -18.16 -10.24 10.88
CA VAL A 118 -18.32 -9.42 12.10
C VAL A 118 -18.76 -10.25 13.31
N GLU A 119 -19.22 -11.49 13.11
CA GLU A 119 -19.52 -12.42 14.20
C GLU A 119 -18.27 -12.72 15.04
N PHE A 120 -17.08 -12.68 14.45
CA PHE A 120 -15.82 -12.84 15.18
C PHE A 120 -15.44 -11.61 16.02
N THR A 121 -16.15 -10.49 15.84
CA THR A 121 -15.90 -9.20 16.51
C THR A 121 -17.14 -8.67 17.22
N GLY A 122 -18.02 -9.56 17.67
CA GLY A 122 -19.21 -9.18 18.46
C GLY A 122 -20.25 -8.40 17.67
N ASN A 123 -20.39 -8.66 16.37
CA ASN A 123 -21.27 -7.97 15.43
C ASN A 123 -20.91 -6.49 15.22
N ILE A 124 -19.64 -6.12 15.40
CA ILE A 124 -19.13 -4.77 15.22
C ILE A 124 -18.06 -4.77 14.13
N ARG A 125 -18.16 -3.86 13.16
CA ARG A 125 -17.04 -3.55 12.28
C ARG A 125 -16.01 -2.73 13.06
N VAL A 126 -14.94 -3.39 13.52
CA VAL A 126 -13.93 -2.78 14.39
C VAL A 126 -13.13 -1.68 13.67
N GLY A 127 -12.54 -0.76 14.44
CA GLY A 127 -11.92 0.47 13.91
C GLY A 127 -10.86 0.27 12.83
N VAL A 128 -10.13 -0.86 12.85
CA VAL A 128 -9.12 -1.20 11.82
C VAL A 128 -9.69 -1.48 10.43
N TYR A 129 -11.00 -1.64 10.28
CA TYR A 129 -11.71 -1.75 9.00
C TYR A 129 -12.48 -0.47 8.64
N GLN A 130 -12.41 0.57 9.46
CA GLN A 130 -13.11 1.83 9.22
C GLN A 130 -12.15 2.84 8.56
N ASP A 131 -12.62 3.52 7.53
CA ASP A 131 -11.87 4.61 6.92
C ASP A 131 -11.80 5.85 7.84
N VAL A 132 -10.78 6.71 7.66
CA VAL A 132 -10.62 7.93 8.45
C VAL A 132 -11.78 8.92 8.29
N SER A 133 -12.53 8.84 7.19
CA SER A 133 -13.75 9.61 6.95
C SER A 133 -14.95 9.16 7.79
N GLU A 134 -14.88 7.98 8.42
CA GLU A 134 -15.96 7.45 9.24
C GLU A 134 -15.90 7.99 10.67
N ALA A 135 -16.99 8.57 11.16
CA ALA A 135 -17.04 9.19 12.49
C ALA A 135 -16.69 8.23 13.65
N GLN A 136 -16.90 6.92 13.47
CA GLN A 136 -16.53 5.91 14.47
C GLN A 136 -15.02 5.68 14.54
N HIS A 137 -14.29 5.84 13.43
CA HIS A 137 -12.84 5.68 13.40
C HIS A 137 -12.20 6.68 14.36
N ALA A 138 -12.59 7.96 14.28
CA ALA A 138 -12.11 9.01 15.18
C ALA A 138 -12.39 8.69 16.66
N LYS A 139 -13.60 8.22 16.99
CA LYS A 139 -13.97 7.86 18.38
C LYS A 139 -13.12 6.73 18.94
N VAL A 140 -12.93 5.66 18.16
CA VAL A 140 -12.12 4.51 18.57
C VAL A 140 -10.66 4.89 18.69
N HIS A 141 -10.14 5.67 17.74
CA HIS A 141 -8.75 6.14 17.76
C HIS A 141 -8.44 6.98 19.00
N THR A 142 -9.28 7.97 19.33
CA THR A 142 -9.13 8.81 20.54
C THR A 142 -9.27 8.02 21.85
N TYR A 143 -9.98 6.91 21.84
CA TYR A 143 -10.11 6.07 23.03
C TYR A 143 -8.83 5.25 23.31
N ILE A 144 -8.10 4.84 22.26
CA ILE A 144 -6.95 3.94 22.37
C ILE A 144 -5.62 4.71 22.55
N LEU A 145 -5.49 5.88 21.93
CA LEU A 145 -4.28 6.71 21.90
C LEU A 145 -4.51 8.04 22.62
#